data_AF-A0AAE3Z8D5-F1
#
_entry.id   AF-A0AAE3Z8D5-F1
#
_cell.length_a   1.000
_cell.length_b   1.000
_cell.length_c   1.000
_cell.angle_alpha   90.00
_cell.angle_beta   90.00
_cell.angle_gamma   90.00
#
_symmetry.space_group_name_H-M   'P 1'
#
loop_
_entity.id
_entity.type
_entity.pdbx_description
1 polymer ?
#
loop_
_entity_poly.entity_id
_entity_poly.type
_entity_poly.pdbx_seq_one_letter_code
_entity_poly.pdbx_strand_id
1 'polypeptide(L)'
;MGKGIPDNSVLSHGDWEDLVIAAESAGRQSARELAQRCTPWELGRTGQVWVRVQPGDSPVAAWLHCTERSTSAERGELVAITPTARDLSPVNSAQSKARSLLVRRAYAESYCTVLVQEAGVIAEVLTLPDQYPPREPSNDTTEFPL
;
A
#
# COMPACT_ATOMS: atom_id res chain seq x y z
N MET A 1 -0.56 -4.48 -43.86
CA MET A 1 -0.11 -5.69 -43.12
C MET A 1 1.38 -5.49 -42.84
N GLY A 2 1.90 -5.44 -41.63
CA GLY A 2 1.31 -5.76 -40.33
C GLY A 2 1.97 -5.01 -39.17
N LYS A 3 1.16 -4.90 -38.10
CA LYS A 3 1.42 -4.77 -36.66
C LYS A 3 2.54 -3.82 -36.20
N GLY A 4 2.10 -2.74 -35.57
CA GLY A 4 2.90 -1.95 -34.66
C GLY A 4 3.41 -2.76 -33.48
N ILE A 5 4.60 -2.37 -33.04
CA ILE A 5 5.10 -2.69 -31.70
C ILE A 5 4.72 -1.46 -30.89
N PRO A 6 3.80 -1.53 -29.92
CA PRO A 6 3.73 -0.48 -28.92
C PRO A 6 5.09 -0.52 -28.20
N ASP A 7 5.81 0.58 -28.30
CA ASP A 7 7.01 0.86 -27.53
C ASP A 7 6.56 1.01 -26.07
N ASN A 8 6.21 -0.11 -25.45
CA ASN A 8 5.98 -0.24 -24.02
C ASN A 8 7.36 -0.14 -23.40
N SER A 9 7.84 1.10 -23.28
CA SER A 9 9.08 1.45 -22.61
C SER A 9 9.09 0.76 -21.26
N VAL A 10 9.89 -0.31 -21.17
CA VAL A 10 10.21 -0.97 -19.92
C VAL A 10 10.92 0.10 -19.10
N LEU A 11 10.18 0.71 -18.19
CA LEU A 11 10.71 1.66 -17.23
C LEU A 11 11.98 1.05 -16.61
N SER A 12 13.07 1.80 -16.65
CA SER A 12 14.34 1.40 -16.04
C SER A 12 14.16 1.28 -14.51
N HIS A 13 15.11 0.67 -13.80
CA HIS A 13 14.96 0.48 -12.35
C HIS A 13 14.68 1.78 -11.56
N GLY A 14 15.18 2.93 -12.02
CA GLY A 14 14.90 4.24 -11.41
C GLY A 14 13.47 4.75 -11.69
N ASP A 15 12.91 4.41 -12.85
CA ASP A 15 11.58 4.87 -13.24
C ASP A 15 10.45 4.20 -12.42
N TRP A 16 10.67 2.96 -11.96
CA TRP A 16 9.74 2.29 -11.03
C TRP A 16 9.77 2.90 -9.64
N GLU A 17 10.94 3.33 -9.18
CA GLU A 17 11.08 4.03 -7.91
C GLU A 17 10.32 5.35 -7.94
N ASP A 18 10.53 6.16 -8.99
CA ASP A 18 9.84 7.43 -9.19
C ASP A 18 8.33 7.25 -9.27
N LEU A 19 7.87 6.21 -9.98
CA LEU A 19 6.45 5.87 -10.03
C LEU A 19 5.87 5.55 -8.64
N VAL A 20 6.56 4.72 -7.86
CA VAL A 20 6.09 4.35 -6.51
C VAL A 20 6.12 5.57 -5.58
N ILE A 21 7.13 6.44 -5.69
CA ILE A 21 7.19 7.72 -4.96
C ILE A 21 6.02 8.63 -5.33
N ALA A 22 5.65 8.69 -6.61
CA ALA A 22 4.49 9.45 -7.09
C ALA A 22 3.18 8.87 -6.51
N ALA A 23 3.02 7.54 -6.55
CA ALA A 23 1.86 6.85 -6.00
C ALA A 23 1.73 7.08 -4.48
N GLU A 24 2.84 6.98 -3.73
CA GLU A 24 2.85 7.31 -2.31
C GLU A 24 2.51 8.77 -2.04
N SER A 25 3.02 9.69 -2.86
CA SER A 25 2.75 11.13 -2.72
C SER A 25 1.26 11.44 -2.92
N ALA A 26 0.64 10.82 -3.93
CA ALA A 26 -0.80 10.89 -4.15
C ALA A 26 -1.58 10.31 -2.95
N GLY A 27 -1.16 9.15 -2.44
CA GLY A 27 -1.72 8.53 -1.24
C GLY A 27 -1.64 9.45 -0.01
N ARG A 28 -0.46 10.03 0.27
CA ARG A 28 -0.24 10.95 1.39
C ARG A 28 -1.13 12.18 1.29
N GLN A 29 -1.27 12.76 0.09
CA GLN A 29 -2.10 13.94 -0.13
C GLN A 29 -3.58 13.65 0.15
N SER A 30 -4.14 12.59 -0.44
CA SER A 30 -5.55 12.23 -0.22
C SER A 30 -5.85 11.86 1.23
N ALA A 31 -4.94 11.13 1.88
CA ALA A 31 -5.04 10.80 3.30
C ALA A 31 -5.05 12.06 4.17
N ARG A 32 -4.17 13.03 3.87
CA ARG A 32 -4.09 14.31 4.56
C ARG A 32 -5.36 15.13 4.37
N GLU A 33 -5.86 15.26 3.14
CA GLU A 33 -7.09 16.02 2.85
C GLU A 33 -8.29 15.46 3.62
N LEU A 34 -8.48 14.15 3.61
CA LEU A 34 -9.54 13.51 4.39
C LEU A 34 -9.35 13.75 5.89
N ALA A 35 -8.13 13.58 6.39
CA ALA A 35 -7.80 13.78 7.80
C ALA A 35 -7.96 15.25 8.24
N GLN A 36 -7.80 16.23 7.36
CA GLN A 36 -8.04 17.65 7.66
C GLN A 36 -9.54 17.96 7.78
N ARG A 37 -10.36 17.37 6.93
CA ARG A 37 -11.80 17.66 6.82
C ARG A 37 -12.63 16.98 7.90
N CYS A 38 -12.20 15.81 8.37
CA CYS A 38 -12.95 15.02 9.34
C CYS A 38 -12.41 15.20 10.77
N THR A 39 -13.32 15.12 11.73
CA THR A 39 -13.00 15.02 13.15
C THR A 39 -12.47 13.63 13.51
N PRO A 40 -11.77 13.47 14.66
CA PRO A 40 -11.32 12.14 15.10
C PRO A 40 -12.46 11.14 15.31
N TRP A 41 -13.66 11.61 15.72
CA TRP A 41 -14.80 10.73 15.99
C TRP A 41 -15.32 10.09 14.69
N GLU A 42 -15.42 10.87 13.60
CA GLU A 42 -15.82 10.39 12.27
C GLU A 42 -14.84 9.37 11.70
N LEU A 43 -13.59 9.42 12.16
CA LEU A 43 -12.49 8.55 11.74
C LEU A 43 -12.20 7.41 12.73
N GLY A 44 -13.09 7.16 13.71
CA GLY A 44 -12.83 6.29 14.86
C GLY A 44 -12.61 4.80 14.56
N ARG A 45 -13.01 4.30 13.38
CA ARG A 45 -12.81 2.88 13.01
C ARG A 45 -11.36 2.64 12.61
N THR A 46 -10.68 1.73 13.32
CA THR A 46 -9.33 1.28 12.98
C THR A 46 -9.35 -0.02 12.18
N GLY A 47 -8.28 -0.29 11.44
CA GLY A 47 -8.13 -1.51 10.66
C GLY A 47 -6.88 -1.49 9.80
N GLN A 48 -6.54 -2.61 9.19
CA GLN A 48 -5.49 -2.69 8.18
C GLN A 48 -6.03 -2.51 6.76
N VAL A 49 -5.28 -1.80 5.94
CA VAL A 49 -5.54 -1.66 4.51
C VAL A 49 -4.29 -2.06 3.77
N TRP A 50 -4.48 -2.84 2.72
CA TRP A 50 -3.43 -3.34 1.84
C TRP A 50 -3.80 -3.04 0.39
N VAL A 51 -2.79 -2.96 -0.46
CA VAL A 51 -2.97 -2.89 -1.91
C VAL A 51 -2.41 -4.16 -2.51
N ARG A 52 -3.20 -4.87 -3.31
CA ARG A 52 -2.74 -6.00 -4.12
C ARG A 52 -2.41 -5.52 -5.52
N VAL A 53 -1.18 -5.74 -5.97
CA VAL A 53 -0.72 -5.42 -7.32
C VAL A 53 -0.64 -6.71 -8.14
N GLN A 54 -1.28 -6.72 -9.31
CA GLN A 54 -1.33 -7.85 -10.23
C GLN A 54 -1.08 -7.42 -11.68
N PRO A 55 -0.53 -8.29 -12.53
CA PRO A 55 -0.07 -9.65 -12.20
C PRO A 55 1.27 -9.64 -11.45
N GLY A 56 1.56 -10.70 -10.70
CA GLY A 56 2.75 -10.81 -9.86
C GLY A 56 4.08 -10.85 -10.64
N ASP A 57 4.02 -11.15 -11.94
CA ASP A 57 5.14 -11.11 -12.88
C ASP A 57 5.31 -9.76 -13.57
N SER A 58 4.49 -8.75 -13.24
CA SER A 58 4.67 -7.39 -13.76
C SER A 58 5.98 -6.77 -13.25
N PRO A 59 6.64 -5.90 -14.05
CA PRO A 59 7.90 -5.28 -13.63
C PRO A 59 7.81 -4.51 -12.31
N VAL A 60 6.69 -3.80 -12.07
CA VAL A 60 6.46 -3.08 -10.81
C VAL A 60 6.26 -4.04 -9.63
N ALA A 61 5.58 -5.18 -9.83
CA ALA A 61 5.43 -6.20 -8.78
C ALA A 61 6.80 -6.82 -8.44
N ALA A 62 7.59 -7.18 -9.46
CA ALA A 62 8.95 -7.67 -9.25
C ALA A 62 9.83 -6.64 -8.52
N TRP A 63 9.74 -5.36 -8.88
CA TRP A 63 10.47 -4.28 -8.21
C TRP A 63 10.03 -4.11 -6.75
N LEU A 64 8.73 -4.10 -6.47
CA LEU A 64 8.20 -4.02 -5.10
C LEU A 64 8.69 -5.18 -4.24
N HIS A 65 8.76 -6.38 -4.81
CA HIS A 65 9.29 -7.57 -4.15
C HIS A 65 10.80 -7.44 -3.87
N CYS A 66 11.60 -7.11 -4.89
CA CYS A 66 13.05 -6.98 -4.77
C CYS A 66 13.49 -5.84 -3.84
N THR A 67 12.63 -4.84 -3.61
CA THR A 67 12.89 -3.72 -2.69
C THR A 67 12.26 -3.90 -1.31
N GLU A 68 11.71 -5.10 -1.03
CA GLU A 68 11.07 -5.44 0.25
C GLU A 68 9.89 -4.51 0.62
N ARG A 69 9.28 -3.87 -0.37
CA ARG A 69 8.12 -2.98 -0.20
C ARG A 69 6.79 -3.72 -0.27
N SER A 70 6.82 -4.99 -0.65
CA SER A 70 5.66 -5.87 -0.67
C SER A 70 5.94 -7.21 -0.01
N THR A 71 4.86 -7.94 0.26
CA THR A 71 4.90 -9.37 0.61
C THR A 71 4.20 -10.15 -0.49
N SER A 72 4.81 -11.26 -0.91
CA SER A 72 4.22 -12.08 -1.96
C SER A 72 2.96 -12.80 -1.49
N ALA A 73 1.95 -12.87 -2.35
CA ALA A 73 0.69 -13.56 -2.11
C ALA A 73 0.27 -14.34 -3.38
N GLU A 74 -0.66 -15.29 -3.23
CA GLU A 74 -1.06 -16.23 -4.29
C GLU A 74 -1.47 -15.58 -5.61
N ARG A 75 -1.87 -14.31 -5.59
CA ARG A 75 -2.39 -13.59 -6.76
C ARG A 75 -1.56 -12.38 -7.18
N GLY A 76 -0.46 -12.07 -6.49
CA GLY A 76 0.36 -10.90 -6.75
C GLY A 76 1.02 -10.37 -5.47
N GLU A 77 1.52 -9.14 -5.54
CA GLU A 77 2.26 -8.53 -4.45
C GLU A 77 1.35 -7.70 -3.54
N LEU A 78 1.50 -7.82 -2.23
CA LEU A 78 0.73 -7.09 -1.23
C LEU A 78 1.57 -5.97 -0.61
N VAL A 79 1.09 -4.73 -0.74
CA VAL A 79 1.71 -3.53 -0.16
C VAL A 79 0.90 -3.08 1.04
N ALA A 80 1.55 -2.95 2.20
CA ALA A 80 0.90 -2.49 3.43
C ALA A 80 0.72 -0.97 3.40
N ILE A 81 -0.49 -0.48 3.70
CA ILE A 81 -0.79 0.96 3.72
C ILE A 81 -0.76 1.49 5.16
N THR A 82 0.34 2.18 5.49
CA THR A 82 0.66 2.63 6.86
C THR A 82 1.02 4.12 6.92
N PRO A 83 0.10 5.04 6.52
CA PRO A 83 0.33 6.47 6.71
C PRO A 83 0.67 6.77 8.16
N THR A 84 1.66 7.63 8.36
CA THR A 84 2.18 8.04 9.67
C THR A 84 1.61 9.40 10.08
N ALA A 85 1.82 9.78 11.34
CA ALA A 85 1.46 11.13 11.79
C ALA A 85 2.21 12.24 11.01
N ARG A 86 3.41 11.94 10.48
CA ARG A 86 4.19 12.89 9.66
C ARG A 86 3.52 13.14 8.31
N ASP A 87 2.99 12.09 7.68
CA ASP A 87 2.31 12.19 6.40
C ASP A 87 1.08 13.08 6.48
N LEU A 88 0.40 13.04 7.62
CA LEU A 88 -0.81 13.82 7.88
C LEU A 88 -0.56 15.24 8.41
N SER A 89 0.67 15.63 8.71
CA SER A 89 0.96 16.98 9.23
C SER A 89 0.46 18.06 8.23
N PRO A 90 -0.18 19.17 8.68
CA PRO A 90 -0.36 19.63 10.06
C PRO A 90 -1.73 19.29 10.70
N VAL A 91 -2.25 18.07 10.52
CA VAL A 91 -3.56 17.66 11.05
C VAL A 91 -3.58 17.51 12.58
N ASN A 92 -4.65 18.00 13.21
CA ASN A 92 -4.95 17.73 14.63
C ASN A 92 -5.20 16.24 14.89
N SER A 93 -4.65 15.69 15.97
CA SER A 93 -4.76 14.28 16.34
C SER A 93 -4.25 13.32 15.24
N ALA A 94 -3.19 13.71 14.50
CA ALA A 94 -2.64 12.96 13.38
C ALA A 94 -2.35 11.48 13.71
N GLN A 95 -1.83 11.17 14.90
CA GLN A 95 -1.56 9.78 15.31
C GLN A 95 -2.82 8.91 15.35
N SER A 96 -3.93 9.45 15.86
CA SER A 96 -5.22 8.74 15.90
C SER A 96 -5.79 8.58 14.48
N LYS A 97 -5.74 9.65 13.68
CA LYS A 97 -6.27 9.64 12.31
C LYS A 97 -5.48 8.74 11.36
N ALA A 98 -4.17 8.60 11.55
CA ALA A 98 -3.31 7.66 10.80
C ALA A 98 -3.72 6.18 10.97
N ARG A 99 -4.36 5.84 12.09
CA ARG A 99 -4.89 4.50 12.36
C ARG A 99 -6.30 4.28 11.78
N SER A 100 -6.94 5.34 11.28
CA SER A 100 -8.28 5.27 10.73
C SER A 100 -8.30 4.47 9.44
N LEU A 101 -9.25 3.53 9.35
CA LEU A 101 -9.49 2.72 8.17
C LEU A 101 -9.85 3.60 6.96
N LEU A 102 -10.62 4.68 7.15
CA LEU A 102 -11.00 5.60 6.07
C LEU A 102 -9.79 6.37 5.54
N VAL A 103 -8.90 6.84 6.43
CA VAL A 103 -7.66 7.54 6.04
C VAL A 103 -6.74 6.61 5.26
N ARG A 104 -6.55 5.38 5.75
CA ARG A 104 -5.75 4.36 5.07
C ARG A 104 -6.35 3.96 3.72
N ARG A 105 -7.68 3.91 3.62
CA ARG A 105 -8.37 3.62 2.36
C ARG A 105 -8.23 4.74 1.34
N ALA A 106 -8.39 6.01 1.75
CA ALA A 106 -8.16 7.16 0.87
C ALA A 106 -6.72 7.20 0.32
N TYR A 107 -5.74 6.85 1.17
CA TYR A 107 -4.36 6.64 0.72
C TYR A 107 -4.31 5.56 -0.36
N ALA A 108 -4.83 4.38 -0.05
CA ALA A 108 -4.74 3.19 -0.90
C ALA A 108 -5.40 3.42 -2.26
N GLU A 109 -6.57 4.05 -2.31
CA GLU A 109 -7.29 4.32 -3.56
C GLU A 109 -6.51 5.27 -4.49
N SER A 110 -5.85 6.28 -3.92
CA SER A 110 -5.03 7.22 -4.70
C SER A 110 -3.72 6.58 -5.16
N TYR A 111 -3.10 5.78 -4.30
CA TYR A 111 -1.94 4.96 -4.64
C TYR A 111 -2.25 3.99 -5.79
N CYS A 112 -3.36 3.26 -5.70
CA CYS A 112 -3.83 2.36 -6.76
C CYS A 112 -4.08 3.11 -8.07
N THR A 113 -4.68 4.30 -8.01
CA THR A 113 -4.99 5.09 -9.21
C THR A 113 -3.72 5.36 -10.02
N VAL A 114 -2.64 5.80 -9.36
CA VAL A 114 -1.36 6.05 -10.03
C VAL A 114 -0.77 4.76 -10.61
N LEU A 115 -0.74 3.67 -9.84
CA LEU A 115 -0.21 2.39 -10.35
C LEU A 115 -1.00 1.86 -11.55
N VAL A 116 -2.32 1.92 -11.52
CA VAL A 116 -3.17 1.47 -12.63
C VAL A 116 -2.94 2.31 -13.88
N GLN A 117 -2.84 3.63 -13.72
CA GLN A 117 -2.68 4.56 -14.84
C GLN A 117 -1.29 4.47 -15.48
N GLU A 118 -0.25 4.38 -14.67
CA GLU A 118 1.13 4.56 -15.15
C GLU A 118 1.89 3.23 -15.33
N ALA A 119 1.57 2.18 -14.56
CA ALA A 119 2.19 0.86 -14.71
C ALA A 119 1.34 -0.14 -15.51
N GLY A 120 0.08 0.20 -15.83
CA GLY A 120 -0.83 -0.70 -16.55
C GLY A 120 -1.15 -1.98 -15.79
N VAL A 121 -1.05 -1.96 -14.47
CA VAL A 121 -1.34 -3.09 -13.57
C VAL A 121 -2.77 -3.03 -13.04
N ILE A 122 -3.23 -4.15 -12.51
CA ILE A 122 -4.42 -4.21 -11.66
C ILE A 122 -3.97 -3.91 -10.22
N ALA A 123 -4.56 -2.91 -9.58
CA ALA A 123 -4.30 -2.60 -8.18
C ALA A 123 -5.62 -2.60 -7.38
N GLU A 124 -5.76 -3.54 -6.44
CA GLU A 124 -6.98 -3.72 -5.63
C GLU A 124 -6.75 -3.31 -4.18
N VAL A 125 -7.68 -2.54 -3.62
CA VAL A 125 -7.66 -2.20 -2.19
C VAL A 125 -8.31 -3.31 -1.38
N LEU A 126 -7.56 -3.88 -0.44
CA LEU A 126 -8.01 -4.91 0.48
C LEU A 126 -8.12 -4.34 1.90
N THR A 127 -9.20 -4.68 2.59
CA THR A 127 -9.31 -4.46 4.04
C THR A 127 -9.14 -5.81 4.71
N LEU A 128 -8.05 -5.96 5.46
CA LEU A 128 -7.70 -7.21 6.14
C LEU A 128 -7.87 -7.06 7.66
N PRO A 129 -8.05 -8.17 8.39
CA PRO A 129 -8.06 -8.14 9.86
C PRO A 129 -6.79 -7.51 10.43
N ASP A 130 -6.86 -6.97 11.65
CA ASP A 130 -5.73 -6.30 12.33
C ASP A 130 -4.49 -7.17 12.58
N GLN A 131 -4.58 -8.48 12.29
CA GLN A 131 -3.52 -9.47 12.47
C GLN A 131 -3.09 -10.08 11.13
N TYR A 132 -2.94 -9.28 10.08
CA TYR A 132 -2.39 -9.74 8.80
C TYR A 132 -0.97 -9.20 8.54
N PRO A 133 -0.02 -10.01 8.04
CA PRO A 133 -0.11 -11.48 7.98
C PRO A 133 -0.28 -12.07 9.40
N PRO A 134 -0.94 -13.24 9.53
CA PRO A 134 -1.11 -13.87 10.84
C PRO A 134 0.25 -14.02 11.51
N ARG A 135 0.36 -13.59 12.78
CA ARG A 135 1.51 -13.97 13.59
C ARG A 135 1.52 -15.50 13.65
N GLU A 136 2.57 -16.12 13.14
CA GLU A 136 2.80 -17.53 13.45
C GLU A 136 2.83 -17.66 14.97
N PRO A 137 2.08 -18.60 15.57
CA PRO A 137 2.23 -18.88 16.98
C PRO A 137 3.69 -19.28 17.20
N SER A 138 4.43 -18.47 17.95
CA SER A 138 5.77 -18.83 18.40
C SER A 138 5.66 -20.18 19.13
N ASN A 139 6.14 -21.25 18.49
CA ASN A 139 6.44 -22.50 19.18
C ASN A 139 7.68 -22.27 20.04
N ASP A 140 7.55 -21.44 21.08
CA ASP A 140 8.51 -21.38 22.17
C ASP A 140 8.11 -22.47 23.16
N THR A 141 8.32 -23.72 22.75
CA THR A 141 8.36 -24.85 23.67
C THR A 141 9.68 -24.75 24.41
N THR A 142 9.75 -23.87 25.40
CA THR A 142 10.79 -23.95 26.41
C THR A 142 10.39 -25.11 27.34
N GLU A 143 10.86 -26.32 27.02
CA GLU A 143 10.92 -27.40 27.99
C GLU A 143 11.75 -26.92 29.19
N PHE A 144 11.09 -26.71 30.34
CA PHE A 144 11.76 -26.62 31.62
C PHE A 144 12.03 -28.05 32.11
N PRO A 145 13.29 -28.51 32.22
CA PRO A 145 13.56 -29.72 32.97
C PRO A 145 13.41 -29.45 34.48
N LEU A 146 12.82 -30.45 35.14
CA LEU A 146 12.59 -30.56 36.60
C LEU A 146 13.88 -30.52 37.41
#